data_AF-A0A9Q4B4B3-F1
#
_entry.id   AF-A0A9Q4B4B3-F1
#
_cell.length_a   1.000
_cell.length_b   1.000
_cell.length_c   1.000
_cell.angle_alpha   90.00
_cell.angle_beta   90.00
_cell.angle_gamma   90.00
#
_symmetry.space_group_name_H-M   'P 1'
#
loop_
_entity.id
_entity.type
_entity.pdbx_description
1 polymer ?
#
loop_
_entity_poly.entity_id
_entity_poly.type
_entity_poly.pdbx_seq_one_letter_code
_entity_poly.pdbx_strand_id
1 'polypeptide(L)'
;MKKRELVELKNSLRRRGFWVDIIKGELVLDSWYSRSNYYEMVSLLSSLGVSWESGNKGIRVNTNSSISDEVLFKIEIASRDNFRRPTHEVQLPRLFQASSRNDISISELDYGIASLVFSLNKVGIDTSMSCDGHGREDAKIWLTGNQIELVEDLINSARREVSFAFDWEVVKKSRSLILTGKKRITSDNWDVSKVQDDSLAFSQYLTKTYSPIIG
;
A
#
# COMPACT_ATOMS: atom_id res chain seq x y z
N MET A 1 3.52 -11.47 22.27
CA MET A 1 4.28 -10.75 21.24
C MET A 1 4.79 -9.48 21.86
N LYS A 2 6.08 -9.22 21.71
CA LYS A 2 6.71 -8.02 22.26
C LYS A 2 6.21 -6.81 21.48
N LYS A 3 6.07 -5.66 22.14
CA LYS A 3 5.66 -4.39 21.51
C LYS A 3 6.48 -4.08 20.25
N ARG A 4 7.79 -4.36 20.29
CA ARG A 4 8.70 -4.18 19.14
C ARG A 4 8.30 -5.02 17.94
N GLU A 5 8.01 -6.32 18.13
CA GLU A 5 7.63 -7.23 17.05
C GLU A 5 6.31 -6.80 16.39
N LEU A 6 5.35 -6.31 17.17
CA LEU A 6 4.10 -5.76 16.65
C LEU A 6 4.34 -4.53 15.77
N VAL A 7 5.27 -3.66 16.18
CA VAL A 7 5.66 -2.47 15.42
C VAL A 7 6.35 -2.85 14.11
N GLU A 8 7.26 -3.83 14.13
CA GLU A 8 7.91 -4.32 12.90
C GLU A 8 6.89 -4.94 11.94
N LEU A 9 5.98 -5.78 12.44
CA LEU A 9 4.91 -6.34 11.62
C LEU A 9 4.03 -5.24 10.98
N LYS A 10 3.64 -4.23 11.77
CA LYS A 10 2.90 -3.07 11.26
C LYS A 10 3.68 -2.37 10.14
N ASN A 11 4.99 -2.18 10.32
CA ASN A 11 5.83 -1.51 9.33
C ASN A 11 5.96 -2.34 8.04
N SER A 12 6.14 -3.66 8.14
CA SER A 12 6.18 -4.56 6.96
C SER A 12 4.84 -4.57 6.21
N LEU A 13 3.71 -4.61 6.92
CA LEU A 13 2.38 -4.50 6.32
C LEU A 13 2.19 -3.16 5.58
N ARG A 14 2.65 -2.04 6.17
CA ARG A 14 2.63 -0.73 5.51
C ARG A 14 3.49 -0.68 4.26
N ARG A 15 4.69 -1.26 4.30
CA ARG A 15 5.57 -1.36 3.13
C ARG A 15 4.92 -2.17 2.01
N ARG A 16 4.11 -3.18 2.35
CA ARG A 16 3.31 -3.92 1.37
C ARG A 16 2.12 -3.14 0.80
N GLY A 17 1.66 -2.07 1.47
CA GLY A 17 0.50 -1.28 1.06
C GLY A 17 -0.74 -1.45 1.94
N PHE A 18 -0.64 -2.12 3.09
CA PHE A 18 -1.68 -2.14 4.13
C PHE A 18 -1.43 -1.03 5.16
N TRP A 19 -2.18 0.07 5.08
CA TRP A 19 -2.15 1.14 6.07
C TRP A 19 -2.84 0.67 7.34
N VAL A 20 -2.03 0.13 8.24
CA VAL A 20 -2.44 -0.37 9.55
C VAL A 20 -1.86 0.47 10.66
N ASP A 21 -2.64 0.73 11.70
CA ASP A 21 -2.20 1.29 12.97
C ASP A 21 -2.29 0.27 14.10
N ILE A 22 -1.55 0.50 15.18
CA ILE A 22 -1.65 -0.31 16.39
C ILE A 22 -2.54 0.41 17.39
N ILE A 23 -3.74 -0.10 17.62
CA ILE A 23 -4.70 0.48 18.57
C ILE A 23 -5.03 -0.58 19.62
N LYS A 24 -4.66 -0.32 20.88
CA LYS A 24 -4.86 -1.25 22.01
C LYS A 24 -4.34 -2.67 21.72
N GLY A 25 -3.21 -2.77 21.01
CA GLY A 25 -2.58 -4.05 20.64
C GLY A 25 -3.18 -4.74 19.42
N GLU A 26 -4.19 -4.14 18.76
CA GLU A 26 -4.77 -4.65 17.51
C GLU A 26 -4.16 -3.93 16.31
N LEU A 27 -3.89 -4.67 15.22
CA LEU A 27 -3.59 -4.11 13.91
C LEU A 27 -4.90 -3.70 13.25
N VAL A 28 -5.16 -2.41 13.19
CA VAL A 28 -6.39 -1.82 12.67
C VAL A 28 -6.10 -1.23 11.30
N LEU A 29 -6.73 -1.78 10.26
CA LEU A 29 -6.74 -1.16 8.93
C LEU A 29 -7.47 0.17 9.01
N ASP A 30 -6.97 1.12 8.23
CA ASP A 30 -7.63 2.41 8.07
C ASP A 30 -9.07 2.26 7.54
N SER A 31 -9.94 3.21 7.88
CA SER A 31 -11.38 3.15 7.57
C SER A 31 -11.70 3.20 6.07
N TRP A 32 -10.73 3.56 5.23
CA TRP A 32 -10.92 3.59 3.78
C TRP A 32 -10.72 2.23 3.11
N TYR A 33 -10.19 1.23 3.81
CA TYR A 33 -10.07 -0.13 3.27
C TYR A 33 -11.42 -0.83 3.14
N SER A 34 -11.55 -1.66 2.10
CA SER A 34 -12.72 -2.52 1.95
C SER A 34 -12.61 -3.78 2.81
N ARG A 35 -13.71 -4.53 2.86
CA ARG A 35 -13.71 -5.90 3.45
C ARG A 35 -12.75 -6.81 2.69
N SER A 36 -12.64 -6.64 1.37
CA SER A 36 -11.73 -7.43 0.53
C SER A 36 -10.29 -7.28 1.01
N ASN A 37 -9.83 -6.04 1.24
CA ASN A 37 -8.47 -5.82 1.72
C ASN A 37 -8.20 -6.37 3.12
N TYR A 38 -9.21 -6.34 4.01
CA TYR A 38 -9.10 -7.02 5.30
C TYR A 38 -8.88 -8.53 5.11
N TYR A 39 -9.65 -9.15 4.21
CA TYR A 39 -9.49 -10.58 3.89
C TYR A 39 -8.15 -10.89 3.23
N GLU A 40 -7.64 -10.02 2.35
CA GLU A 40 -6.31 -10.14 1.76
C GLU A 40 -5.21 -10.08 2.82
N MET A 41 -5.30 -9.15 3.77
CA MET A 41 -4.34 -9.05 4.87
C MET A 41 -4.34 -10.31 5.74
N VAL A 42 -5.53 -10.76 6.14
CA VAL A 42 -5.71 -12.01 6.91
C VAL A 42 -5.18 -13.22 6.15
N SER A 43 -5.47 -13.30 4.85
CA SER A 43 -5.02 -14.37 3.96
C SER A 43 -3.51 -14.46 3.92
N LEU A 44 -2.83 -13.32 3.75
CA LEU A 44 -1.37 -13.23 3.73
C LEU A 44 -0.76 -13.65 5.06
N LEU A 45 -1.29 -13.14 6.18
CA LEU A 45 -0.79 -13.52 7.51
C LEU A 45 -0.94 -15.03 7.74
N SER A 46 -2.09 -15.60 7.36
CA SER A 46 -2.37 -17.03 7.49
C SER A 46 -1.47 -17.89 6.61
N SER A 47 -1.21 -17.48 5.36
CA SER A 47 -0.36 -18.23 4.43
C SER A 47 1.10 -18.29 4.87
N LEU A 48 1.53 -17.30 5.66
CA LEU A 48 2.86 -17.22 6.28
C LEU A 48 2.92 -17.86 7.68
N GLY A 49 1.83 -18.50 8.14
CA GLY A 49 1.78 -19.16 9.44
C GLY A 49 1.71 -18.20 10.63
N VAL A 50 1.38 -16.92 10.40
CA VAL A 50 1.15 -15.96 11.48
C VAL A 50 -0.21 -16.25 12.09
N SER A 51 -0.22 -16.64 13.37
CA SER A 51 -1.46 -16.93 14.10
C SER A 51 -2.13 -15.63 14.55
N TRP A 52 -3.43 -15.51 14.29
CA TRP A 52 -4.20 -14.31 14.59
C TRP A 52 -5.64 -14.65 15.00
N GLU A 53 -6.30 -13.69 15.65
CA GLU A 53 -7.73 -13.72 15.97
C GLU A 53 -8.38 -12.37 15.61
N SER A 54 -9.69 -12.40 15.39
CA SER A 54 -10.47 -11.17 15.16
C SER A 54 -10.64 -10.42 16.49
N GLY A 55 -10.16 -9.17 16.52
CA GLY A 55 -10.29 -8.27 17.66
C GLY A 55 -11.60 -7.48 17.63
N ASN A 56 -11.64 -6.41 18.42
CA ASN A 56 -12.81 -5.52 18.43
C ASN A 56 -12.84 -4.58 17.22
N LYS A 57 -11.68 -4.04 16.83
CA LYS A 57 -11.50 -3.09 15.72
C LYS A 57 -10.65 -3.66 14.58
N GLY A 58 -9.71 -4.54 14.90
CA GLY A 58 -8.75 -5.07 13.93
C GLY A 58 -8.30 -6.49 14.24
N ILE A 59 -7.10 -6.84 13.81
CA ILE A 59 -6.50 -8.15 14.01
C ILE A 59 -5.68 -8.16 15.30
N ARG A 60 -5.84 -9.19 16.14
CA ARG A 60 -4.89 -9.49 17.21
C ARG A 60 -3.98 -10.61 16.77
N VAL A 61 -2.68 -10.38 16.82
CA VAL A 61 -1.69 -11.39 16.51
C VAL A 61 -1.33 -12.14 17.80
N ASN A 62 -1.39 -13.46 17.74
CA ASN A 62 -1.23 -14.30 18.92
C ASN A 62 0.16 -14.14 19.52
N THR A 63 0.21 -14.08 20.84
CA THR A 63 1.40 -13.64 21.56
C THR A 63 2.50 -14.69 21.70
N ASN A 64 2.21 -15.94 21.32
CA ASN A 64 2.98 -17.11 21.69
C ASN A 64 4.02 -17.52 20.63
N SER A 65 4.05 -16.85 19.48
CA SER A 65 5.05 -17.05 18.42
C SER A 65 5.77 -15.73 18.11
N SER A 66 7.11 -15.78 18.05
CA SER A 66 7.92 -14.69 17.52
C SER A 66 7.79 -14.66 16.00
N ILE A 67 7.64 -13.48 15.41
CA ILE A 67 7.65 -13.30 13.96
C ILE A 67 9.10 -13.14 13.53
N SER A 68 9.58 -13.99 12.62
CA SER A 68 10.94 -13.91 12.11
C SER A 68 11.08 -12.79 11.07
N ASP A 69 12.30 -12.28 10.90
CA ASP A 69 12.62 -11.31 9.85
C ASP A 69 12.29 -11.85 8.45
N GLU A 70 12.37 -13.17 8.25
CA GLU A 70 11.97 -13.82 7.00
C GLU A 70 10.47 -13.66 6.72
N VAL A 71 9.61 -13.79 7.75
CA VAL A 71 8.16 -13.59 7.60
C VAL A 71 7.87 -12.12 7.29
N LEU A 72 8.54 -11.19 7.99
CA LEU A 72 8.42 -9.75 7.74
C LEU A 72 8.78 -9.41 6.29
N PHE A 73 9.91 -9.92 5.82
CA PHE A 73 10.34 -9.73 4.44
C PHE A 73 9.35 -10.33 3.43
N LYS A 74 8.84 -11.54 3.68
CA LYS A 74 7.83 -12.19 2.82
C LYS A 74 6.52 -11.40 2.73
N ILE A 75 6.12 -10.70 3.79
CA ILE A 75 4.96 -9.81 3.75
C ILE A 75 5.21 -8.66 2.77
N GLU A 76 6.40 -8.06 2.84
CA GLU A 76 6.76 -6.88 2.05
C GLU A 76 6.76 -7.15 0.55
N ILE A 77 7.27 -8.31 0.14
CA ILE A 77 7.38 -8.69 -1.28
C ILE A 77 6.23 -9.58 -1.78
N ALA A 78 5.16 -9.74 -0.99
CA ALA A 78 4.07 -10.67 -1.31
C ALA A 78 3.41 -10.34 -2.65
N SER A 79 3.48 -11.24 -3.62
CA SER A 79 2.78 -11.16 -4.90
C SER A 79 1.43 -11.87 -4.84
N ARG A 80 0.68 -11.85 -5.94
CA ARG A 80 -0.63 -12.50 -6.08
C ARG A 80 -0.67 -13.94 -5.57
N ASP A 81 0.38 -14.71 -5.82
CA ASP A 81 0.46 -16.14 -5.47
C ASP A 81 0.61 -16.38 -3.97
N ASN A 82 0.98 -15.34 -3.20
CA ASN A 82 1.10 -15.42 -1.75
C ASN A 82 -0.24 -15.30 -1.02
N PHE A 83 -1.27 -14.79 -1.70
CA PHE A 83 -2.61 -14.63 -1.15
C PHE A 83 -3.43 -15.90 -1.40
N ARG A 84 -3.66 -16.68 -0.34
CA ARG A 84 -4.52 -17.89 -0.41
C ARG A 84 -5.95 -17.54 -0.02
N ARG A 85 -6.94 -18.11 -0.70
CA ARG A 85 -8.32 -18.00 -0.19
C ARG A 85 -8.36 -18.55 1.25
N PRO A 86 -8.95 -17.82 2.20
CA PRO A 86 -9.12 -18.33 3.55
C PRO A 86 -9.84 -19.68 3.50
N THR A 87 -9.38 -20.65 4.27
CA THR A 87 -9.96 -21.99 4.32
C THR A 87 -11.25 -22.06 5.13
N HIS A 88 -11.56 -21.00 5.88
CA HIS A 88 -12.74 -20.87 6.73
C HIS A 88 -13.28 -19.44 6.64
N GLU A 89 -14.53 -19.24 7.07
CA GLU A 89 -15.16 -17.94 7.11
C GLU A 89 -14.40 -16.99 8.06
N VAL A 90 -13.82 -15.93 7.50
CA VAL A 90 -13.08 -14.94 8.27
C VAL A 90 -14.05 -13.97 8.91
N GLN A 91 -14.14 -14.00 10.24
CA GLN A 91 -14.99 -13.08 10.99
C GLN A 91 -14.41 -11.66 10.97
N LEU A 92 -15.19 -10.70 10.48
CA LEU A 92 -14.84 -9.28 10.57
C LEU A 92 -14.89 -8.79 12.03
N PRO A 93 -13.97 -7.89 12.43
CA PRO A 93 -14.04 -7.25 13.74
C PRO A 93 -15.38 -6.54 13.93
N ARG A 94 -15.92 -6.57 15.15
CA ARG A 94 -17.26 -6.02 15.46
C ARG A 94 -17.41 -4.55 15.06
N LEU A 95 -16.34 -3.76 15.20
CA LEU A 95 -16.32 -2.34 14.90
C LEU A 95 -15.60 -2.01 13.59
N PHE A 96 -15.41 -2.99 12.70
CA PHE A 96 -14.78 -2.78 11.40
C PHE A 96 -15.65 -1.89 10.52
N GLN A 97 -15.10 -0.75 10.10
CA GLN A 97 -15.75 0.18 9.18
C GLN A 97 -15.17 -0.04 7.78
N ALA A 98 -15.91 -0.72 6.93
CA ALA A 98 -15.50 -0.92 5.54
C ALA A 98 -15.92 0.27 4.68
N SER A 99 -15.04 0.68 3.77
CA SER A 99 -15.39 1.59 2.68
C SER A 99 -15.64 0.82 1.40
N SER A 100 -16.70 1.18 0.67
CA SER A 100 -16.93 0.71 -0.70
C SER A 100 -16.23 1.56 -1.75
N ARG A 101 -15.61 2.68 -1.35
CA ARG A 101 -14.96 3.62 -2.27
C ARG A 101 -13.60 3.15 -2.77
N ASN A 102 -13.01 2.14 -2.13
CA ASN A 102 -11.70 1.62 -2.49
C ASN A 102 -11.68 0.09 -2.40
N ASP A 103 -12.04 -0.56 -3.50
CA ASP A 103 -12.02 -2.03 -3.62
C ASP A 103 -10.88 -2.51 -4.54
N ILE A 104 -9.80 -1.71 -4.62
CA ILE A 104 -8.60 -2.12 -5.34
C ILE A 104 -7.99 -3.31 -4.60
N SER A 105 -7.79 -4.42 -5.31
CA SER A 105 -7.15 -5.59 -4.74
C SER A 105 -5.66 -5.32 -4.53
N ILE A 106 -5.20 -5.36 -3.28
CA ILE A 106 -3.76 -5.23 -2.98
C ILE A 106 -3.00 -6.41 -3.57
N SER A 107 -3.64 -7.58 -3.62
CA SER A 107 -3.02 -8.81 -4.12
C SER A 107 -2.68 -8.76 -5.61
N GLU A 108 -3.31 -7.86 -6.37
CA GLU A 108 -3.08 -7.69 -7.80
C GLU A 108 -2.03 -6.60 -8.11
N LEU A 109 -1.52 -5.91 -7.09
CA LEU A 109 -0.54 -4.84 -7.23
C LEU A 109 0.83 -5.24 -6.70
N ASP A 110 1.87 -4.86 -7.44
CA ASP A 110 3.24 -4.87 -6.96
C ASP A 110 3.40 -3.93 -5.75
N TYR A 111 4.28 -4.31 -4.81
CA TYR A 111 4.25 -3.79 -3.44
C TYR A 111 4.47 -2.28 -3.31
N GLY A 112 5.39 -1.69 -4.05
CA GLY A 112 5.65 -0.24 -4.06
C GLY A 112 4.54 0.54 -4.74
N ILE A 113 3.98 0.06 -5.86
CA ILE A 113 2.79 0.64 -6.49
C ILE A 113 1.59 0.57 -5.55
N ALA A 114 1.38 -0.57 -4.88
CA ALA A 114 0.37 -0.70 -3.85
C ALA A 114 0.58 0.37 -2.76
N SER A 115 1.79 0.51 -2.22
CA SER A 115 2.05 1.55 -1.23
C SER A 115 1.69 2.97 -1.72
N LEU A 116 2.07 3.33 -2.94
CA LEU A 116 1.77 4.65 -3.49
C LEU A 116 0.27 4.87 -3.75
N VAL A 117 -0.39 3.92 -4.42
CA VAL A 117 -1.84 3.96 -4.66
C VAL A 117 -2.60 4.16 -3.36
N PHE A 118 -2.22 3.40 -2.34
CA PHE A 118 -2.91 3.38 -1.07
C PHE A 118 -2.63 4.67 -0.27
N SER A 119 -1.44 5.25 -0.38
CA SER A 119 -1.13 6.58 0.18
C SER A 119 -1.79 7.75 -0.55
N LEU A 120 -1.95 7.68 -1.88
CA LEU A 120 -2.70 8.67 -2.67
C LEU A 120 -4.17 8.71 -2.23
N ASN A 121 -4.81 7.55 -2.12
CA ASN A 121 -6.18 7.44 -1.63
C ASN A 121 -6.32 8.03 -0.22
N LYS A 122 -5.32 7.82 0.66
CA LYS A 122 -5.32 8.38 2.03
C LYS A 122 -5.32 9.91 2.05
N VAL A 123 -4.72 10.56 1.06
CA VAL A 123 -4.69 12.03 0.92
C VAL A 123 -5.82 12.58 0.05
N GLY A 124 -6.83 11.76 -0.27
CA GLY A 124 -8.02 12.16 -1.03
C GLY A 124 -7.87 12.10 -2.55
N ILE A 125 -6.84 11.40 -3.04
CA ILE A 125 -6.61 11.16 -4.47
C ILE A 125 -7.06 9.75 -4.83
N ASP A 126 -8.29 9.66 -5.33
CA ASP A 126 -8.90 8.39 -5.70
C ASP A 126 -8.23 7.81 -6.96
N THR A 127 -7.90 6.52 -6.92
CA THR A 127 -7.37 5.78 -8.08
C THR A 127 -8.35 4.72 -8.56
N SER A 128 -8.17 4.26 -9.80
CA SER A 128 -9.07 3.27 -10.43
C SER A 128 -8.33 2.02 -10.94
N MET A 129 -7.05 2.15 -11.29
CA MET A 129 -6.21 1.09 -11.83
C MET A 129 -4.76 1.48 -11.64
N SER A 130 -3.85 0.50 -11.62
CA SER A 130 -2.42 0.75 -11.67
C SER A 130 -1.62 -0.41 -12.25
N CYS A 131 -0.41 -0.12 -12.74
CA CYS A 131 0.58 -1.07 -13.25
C CYS A 131 1.98 -0.51 -13.00
N ASP A 132 2.95 -1.35 -12.65
CA ASP A 132 4.35 -0.94 -12.46
C ASP A 132 5.17 -0.89 -13.78
N GLY A 133 4.54 -1.26 -14.90
CA GLY A 133 5.14 -1.30 -16.22
C GLY A 133 6.00 -2.54 -16.50
N HIS A 134 6.16 -3.43 -15.51
CA HIS A 134 6.85 -4.72 -15.60
C HIS A 134 8.25 -4.64 -16.26
N GLY A 135 8.95 -3.51 -16.10
CA GLY A 135 10.29 -3.27 -16.65
C GLY A 135 10.33 -3.08 -18.16
N ARG A 136 9.17 -2.96 -18.79
CA ARG A 136 9.03 -2.80 -20.25
C ARG A 136 8.55 -1.41 -20.63
N GLU A 137 7.74 -0.81 -19.77
CA GLU A 137 7.13 0.50 -19.99
C GLU A 137 7.05 1.32 -18.69
N ASP A 138 6.52 2.53 -18.81
CA ASP A 138 6.26 3.42 -17.69
C ASP A 138 5.22 2.83 -16.73
N ALA A 139 5.45 3.01 -15.43
CA ALA A 139 4.45 2.74 -14.41
C ALA A 139 3.27 3.71 -14.60
N LYS A 140 2.04 3.24 -14.39
CA LYS A 140 0.82 4.00 -14.61
C LYS A 140 -0.12 3.82 -13.44
N ILE A 141 -0.61 4.92 -12.89
CA ILE A 141 -1.69 4.95 -11.89
C ILE A 141 -2.79 5.83 -12.44
N TRP A 142 -3.96 5.24 -12.70
CA TRP A 142 -5.11 5.95 -13.24
C TRP A 142 -5.88 6.62 -12.12
N LEU A 143 -5.96 7.94 -12.20
CA LEU A 143 -6.66 8.77 -11.23
C LEU A 143 -8.13 8.93 -11.61
N THR A 144 -8.98 9.02 -10.59
CA THR A 144 -10.41 9.28 -10.75
C THR A 144 -10.69 10.79 -10.61
N GLY A 145 -11.53 11.33 -11.50
CA GLY A 145 -11.89 12.76 -11.48
C GLY A 145 -10.82 13.66 -12.10
N ASN A 146 -10.95 14.98 -11.87
CA ASN A 146 -10.02 15.98 -12.39
C ASN A 146 -9.19 16.57 -11.24
N GLN A 147 -8.02 15.99 -10.98
CA GLN A 147 -7.13 16.38 -9.87
C GLN A 147 -5.70 16.69 -10.34
N ILE A 148 -5.53 17.12 -11.60
CA ILE A 148 -4.21 17.39 -12.21
C ILE A 148 -3.37 18.30 -11.33
N GLU A 149 -3.87 19.50 -11.02
CA GLU A 149 -3.12 20.54 -10.31
C GLU A 149 -2.66 20.06 -8.93
N LEU A 150 -3.56 19.40 -8.18
CA LEU A 150 -3.24 18.82 -6.86
C LEU A 150 -2.10 17.80 -6.97
N VAL A 151 -2.15 16.92 -7.96
CA VAL A 151 -1.15 15.86 -8.14
C VAL A 151 0.19 16.46 -8.61
N GLU A 152 0.16 17.45 -9.50
CA GLU A 152 1.36 18.18 -9.95
C GLU A 152 2.04 18.90 -8.78
N ASP A 153 1.27 19.57 -7.92
CA ASP A 153 1.78 20.24 -6.72
C ASP A 153 2.42 19.24 -5.74
N LEU A 154 1.79 18.07 -5.56
CA LEU A 154 2.35 17.00 -4.72
C LEU A 154 3.66 16.46 -5.28
N ILE A 155 3.72 16.17 -6.59
CA ILE A 155 4.95 15.72 -7.26
C ILE A 155 6.05 16.77 -7.10
N ASN A 156 5.75 18.04 -7.38
CA ASN A 156 6.71 19.13 -7.31
C ASN A 156 7.23 19.35 -5.89
N SER A 157 6.37 19.19 -4.90
CA SER A 157 6.75 19.27 -3.49
C SER A 157 7.60 18.06 -3.08
N ALA A 158 7.19 16.84 -3.46
CA ALA A 158 7.92 15.61 -3.17
C ALA A 158 9.34 15.62 -3.77
N ARG A 159 9.51 16.11 -5.00
CA ARG A 159 10.81 16.21 -5.70
C ARG A 159 11.84 17.09 -4.97
N ARG A 160 11.41 17.97 -4.06
CA ARG A 160 12.32 18.79 -3.24
C ARG A 160 12.90 18.03 -2.05
N GLU A 161 12.24 16.95 -1.62
CA GLU A 161 12.62 16.14 -0.46
C GLU A 161 13.07 14.72 -0.84
N VAL A 162 12.64 14.22 -2.01
CA VAL A 162 12.84 12.84 -2.45
C VAL A 162 13.63 12.82 -3.75
N SER A 163 14.71 12.04 -3.76
CA SER A 163 15.53 11.81 -4.95
C SER A 163 14.97 10.65 -5.78
N PHE A 164 14.02 10.95 -6.67
CA PHE A 164 13.46 9.96 -7.58
C PHE A 164 14.46 9.54 -8.68
N ALA A 165 14.41 8.27 -9.05
CA ALA A 165 15.11 7.74 -10.22
C ALA A 165 14.44 8.20 -11.53
N PHE A 166 13.11 8.30 -11.54
CA PHE A 166 12.32 8.75 -12.68
C PHE A 166 11.62 10.09 -12.41
N ASP A 167 11.33 10.83 -13.48
CA ASP A 167 10.55 12.07 -13.37
C ASP A 167 9.06 11.70 -13.38
N TRP A 168 8.40 11.74 -12.24
CA TRP A 168 6.97 11.47 -12.16
C TRP A 168 6.15 12.64 -12.71
N GLU A 169 5.17 12.39 -13.57
CA GLU A 169 4.30 13.42 -14.14
C GLU A 169 2.85 12.93 -14.18
N VAL A 170 1.90 13.86 -14.26
CA VAL A 170 0.51 13.52 -14.57
C VAL A 170 0.25 13.84 -16.03
N VAL A 171 -0.27 12.86 -16.77
CA VAL A 171 -0.61 13.02 -18.19
C VAL A 171 -2.10 12.78 -18.40
N LYS A 172 -2.70 13.63 -19.22
CA LYS A 172 -4.07 13.42 -19.68
C LYS A 172 -4.06 12.58 -20.95
N LYS A 173 -4.54 11.34 -20.87
CA LYS A 173 -4.76 10.47 -22.04
C LYS A 173 -6.25 10.23 -22.23
N SER A 174 -6.81 10.80 -23.30
CA SER A 174 -8.26 10.74 -23.60
C SER A 174 -9.09 11.29 -22.43
N ARG A 175 -9.88 10.44 -21.77
CA ARG A 175 -10.73 10.77 -20.61
C ARG A 175 -10.09 10.45 -19.26
N SER A 176 -8.88 9.89 -19.25
CA SER A 176 -8.19 9.47 -18.02
C SER A 176 -7.02 10.40 -17.69
N LEU A 177 -6.83 10.61 -16.40
CA LEU A 177 -5.61 11.19 -15.85
C LEU A 177 -4.73 10.06 -15.34
N ILE A 178 -3.46 10.09 -15.69
CA ILE A 178 -2.51 9.04 -15.38
C ILE A 178 -1.30 9.66 -14.72
N LEU A 179 -1.05 9.29 -13.46
CA LEU A 179 0.24 9.51 -12.83
C LEU A 179 1.21 8.46 -13.40
N THR A 180 2.30 8.92 -14.02
CA THR A 180 3.24 8.05 -14.70
C THR A 180 4.69 8.47 -14.48
N GLY A 181 5.60 7.51 -14.56
CA GLY A 181 7.03 7.78 -14.60
C GLY A 181 7.49 8.22 -16.01
N LYS A 182 8.45 9.13 -16.06
CA LYS A 182 9.13 9.54 -17.29
C LYS A 182 10.64 9.35 -17.14
N LYS A 183 11.25 8.74 -18.16
CA LYS A 183 12.71 8.64 -18.24
C LYS A 183 13.32 10.02 -18.44
N ARG A 184 14.39 10.31 -17.69
CA ARG A 184 15.22 11.51 -17.90
C ARG A 184 16.01 11.44 -19.21
N ILE A 185 16.45 10.23 -19.56
CA ILE A 185 17.17 9.95 -20.80
C ILE A 185 16.44 8.83 -21.55
N THR A 186 16.11 9.07 -22.82
CA THR A 186 15.31 8.11 -23.62
C THR A 186 15.95 6.73 -23.76
N SER A 187 17.28 6.64 -23.73
CA SER A 187 18.04 5.39 -23.85
C SER A 187 18.07 4.56 -22.57
N ASP A 188 17.64 5.09 -21.43
CA ASP A 188 17.61 4.33 -20.18
C ASP A 188 16.63 3.16 -20.31
N ASN A 189 16.92 2.05 -19.64
CA ASN A 189 15.96 0.96 -19.51
C ASN A 189 15.00 1.23 -18.37
N TRP A 190 13.77 0.71 -18.49
CA TRP A 190 12.89 0.66 -17.34
C TRP A 190 13.43 -0.37 -16.34
N ASP A 191 13.38 -0.02 -15.07
CA ASP A 191 13.84 -0.86 -13.97
C ASP A 191 12.74 -0.89 -12.93
N VAL A 192 12.10 -2.05 -12.78
CA VAL A 192 10.99 -2.24 -11.85
C VAL A 192 11.42 -1.90 -10.43
N SER A 193 12.60 -2.31 -10.01
CA SER A 193 13.08 -2.05 -8.64
C SER A 193 13.13 -0.55 -8.36
N LYS A 194 13.62 0.25 -9.31
CA LYS A 194 13.64 1.71 -9.18
C LYS A 194 12.23 2.33 -9.17
N VAL A 195 11.30 1.79 -9.94
CA VAL A 195 9.88 2.20 -9.91
C VAL A 195 9.27 1.93 -8.53
N GLN A 196 9.53 0.75 -7.96
CA GLN A 196 9.04 0.39 -6.63
C GLN A 196 9.66 1.28 -5.55
N ASP A 197 10.97 1.54 -5.62
CA ASP A 197 11.68 2.42 -4.69
C ASP A 197 11.15 3.86 -4.74
N ASP A 198 10.97 4.42 -5.95
CA ASP A 198 10.36 5.73 -6.13
C ASP A 198 8.94 5.78 -5.55
N SER A 199 8.14 4.74 -5.81
CA SER A 199 6.75 4.66 -5.32
C SER A 199 6.68 4.59 -3.80
N LEU A 200 7.58 3.83 -3.17
CA LEU A 200 7.72 3.77 -1.72
C LEU A 200 8.15 5.11 -1.14
N ALA A 201 9.14 5.78 -1.75
CA ALA A 201 9.62 7.06 -1.29
C ALA A 201 8.53 8.15 -1.40
N PHE A 202 7.74 8.13 -2.49
CA PHE A 202 6.62 9.04 -2.66
C PHE A 202 5.49 8.76 -1.65
N SER A 203 5.16 7.49 -1.44
CA SER A 203 4.22 7.05 -0.40
C SER A 203 4.63 7.54 1.01
N GLN A 204 5.91 7.43 1.35
CA GLN A 204 6.47 7.93 2.62
C GLN A 204 6.37 9.46 2.73
N TYR A 205 6.63 10.19 1.64
CA TYR A 205 6.47 11.64 1.61
C TYR A 205 5.01 12.05 1.85
N LEU A 206 4.05 11.44 1.14
CA LEU A 206 2.63 11.75 1.29
C LEU A 206 2.14 11.51 2.71
N THR A 207 2.55 10.38 3.29
CA THR A 207 2.12 9.99 4.63
C THR A 207 2.72 10.87 5.71
N LYS A 208 4.01 11.24 5.61
CA LYS A 208 4.66 12.21 6.50
C LYS A 208 3.99 13.58 6.45
N THR A 209 3.60 14.04 5.26
CA THR A 209 3.14 15.41 5.03
C THR A 209 1.66 15.60 5.29
N TYR A 210 0.83 14.59 4.97
CA TYR A 210 -0.63 14.73 4.92
C TYR A 210 -1.39 13.74 5.81
N SER A 211 -0.74 12.77 6.46
CA SER A 211 -1.40 12.11 7.59
C SER A 211 -1.26 12.98 8.83
N PRO A 212 -2.35 13.41 9.47
CA PRO A 212 -2.25 14.06 10.75
C PRO A 212 -1.54 13.09 11.71
N ILE A 213 -0.57 13.62 12.46
CA ILE A 213 -0.09 12.96 13.67
C ILE A 213 -1.34 12.74 14.52
N ILE A 214 -1.85 11.52 14.55
CA ILE A 214 -2.83 11.11 15.55
C ILE A 214 -2.02 11.10 16.86
N GLY A 215 -2.04 12.25 17.54
CA GLY A 215 -1.60 12.38 18.92
C GLY A 215 -2.56 11.69 19.87
#